data_AF-A0A1B6LF28-F1
#
_entry.id   AF-A0A1B6LF28-F1
#
_cell.length_a   1.000
_cell.length_b   1.000
_cell.length_c   1.000
_cell.angle_alpha   90.00
_cell.angle_beta   90.00
_cell.angle_gamma   90.00
#
_symmetry.space_group_name_H-M   'P 1'
#
loop_
_entity.id
_entity.type
_entity.pdbx_description
1 polymer ?
#
loop_
_entity_poly.entity_id
_entity_poly.type
_entity_poly.pdbx_seq_one_letter_code
_entity_poly.pdbx_strand_id
1 'polypeptide(L)'
;QPAVSEGDGSDSGKQAELKCGSCPETAATSWCVECAEFICDGCVQAHQRLKITKEHTIKPKEEGEPDNQAPATGPHHKSLFCSVHRQEKLSLFCETCDRLTCRDCQLSDHRDHKYKFINEIAAETRSMISGLLSEVSYKRVLLKSAMKVIDDRQNLIVEKKKQLVKEITQMVVKLTNTINARGKQLVVRLNEVCDGAENPQREEVGPGAAVGPH
;
A
#
# COMPACT_ATOMS: atom_id res chain seq x y z
N GLN A 1 51.95 44.24 33.89
CA GLN A 1 50.51 44.00 34.13
C GLN A 1 49.74 44.88 33.15
N PRO A 2 48.66 44.42 32.47
CA PRO A 2 47.81 43.23 32.73
C PRO A 2 48.12 42.08 31.75
N ALA A 3 48.14 40.81 32.18
CA ALA A 3 47.03 39.89 32.43
C ALA A 3 46.45 39.27 31.14
N VAL A 4 47.01 38.10 30.79
CA VAL A 4 46.46 37.10 29.87
C VAL A 4 45.74 36.03 30.70
N SER A 5 44.52 35.66 30.33
CA SER A 5 43.82 34.38 30.64
C SER A 5 42.52 34.37 29.82
N GLU A 6 42.36 33.45 28.85
CA GLU A 6 41.53 32.22 28.96
C GLU A 6 40.02 32.56 29.02
N GLY A 7 39.13 32.20 28.09
CA GLY A 7 39.03 31.00 27.27
C GLY A 7 37.80 30.22 27.76
N ASP A 8 36.70 30.21 27.00
CA ASP A 8 35.80 29.04 26.89
C ASP A 8 34.82 29.22 25.72
N GLY A 9 35.26 28.84 24.52
CA GLY A 9 34.40 28.65 23.36
C GLY A 9 34.14 27.17 23.23
N SER A 10 33.03 26.70 23.80
CA SER A 10 32.54 25.32 23.63
C SER A 10 32.18 25.08 22.16
N ASP A 11 33.14 24.59 21.39
CA ASP A 11 32.94 24.09 20.03
C ASP A 11 32.29 22.69 20.12
N SER A 12 30.97 22.68 20.27
CA SER A 12 30.18 21.46 20.10
C SER A 12 30.15 21.11 18.62
N GLY A 13 31.11 20.29 18.20
CA GLY A 13 31.17 19.70 16.86
C GLY A 13 29.84 19.06 16.49
N LYS A 14 29.16 19.64 15.49
CA LYS A 14 27.95 19.09 14.89
C LYS A 14 28.28 17.76 14.21
N GLN A 15 28.15 16.65 14.94
CA GLN A 15 28.07 15.33 14.31
C GLN A 15 26.80 15.31 13.44
N ALA A 16 26.98 15.07 12.14
CA ALA A 16 25.86 14.86 11.24
C ALA A 16 25.05 13.64 11.73
N GLU A 17 23.76 13.84 11.95
CA GLU A 17 22.87 12.81 12.46
C GLU A 17 22.73 11.66 11.44
N LEU A 18 23.25 10.48 11.79
CA LEU A 18 23.15 9.28 10.96
C LEU A 18 21.68 8.87 10.83
N LYS A 19 21.23 8.63 9.60
CA LYS A 19 19.83 8.29 9.29
C LYS A 19 19.65 6.79 9.06
N CYS A 20 18.45 6.31 9.34
CA CYS A 20 18.06 4.93 9.06
C CYS A 20 17.99 4.67 7.55
N GLY A 21 18.58 3.57 7.08
CA GLY A 21 18.59 3.18 5.66
C GLY A 21 17.21 2.88 5.08
N SER A 22 16.30 2.34 5.90
CA SER A 22 14.92 2.01 5.51
C SER A 22 13.91 3.10 5.84
N CYS A 23 14.28 4.10 6.65
CA CYS A 23 13.38 5.14 7.15
C CYS A 23 14.09 6.52 7.10
N PRO A 24 14.08 7.21 5.94
CA PRO A 24 14.89 8.41 5.69
C PRO A 24 14.57 9.62 6.58
N GLU A 25 13.41 9.59 7.25
CA GLU A 25 12.93 10.62 8.17
C GLU A 25 13.31 10.34 9.64
N THR A 26 13.99 9.22 9.92
CA THR A 26 14.33 8.82 11.29
C THR A 26 15.83 8.69 11.50
N ALA A 27 16.31 9.17 12.64
CA ALA A 27 17.68 8.97 13.07
C ALA A 27 17.94 7.47 13.35
N ALA A 28 19.12 7.00 12.96
CA ALA A 28 19.58 5.68 13.31
C ALA A 28 20.05 5.63 14.77
N THR A 29 19.75 4.50 15.42
CA THR A 29 20.14 4.22 16.81
C THR A 29 21.08 3.02 16.89
N SER A 30 21.09 2.16 15.88
CA SER A 30 21.86 0.93 15.86
C SER A 30 22.42 0.62 14.46
N TRP A 31 23.35 -0.32 14.41
CA TRP A 31 23.93 -0.88 13.20
C TRP A 31 23.65 -2.38 13.15
N CYS A 32 23.12 -2.87 12.03
CA CYS A 32 22.97 -4.30 11.78
C CYS A 32 24.15 -4.80 10.94
N VAL A 33 24.89 -5.78 11.47
CA VAL A 33 26.13 -6.28 10.87
C VAL A 33 25.86 -7.01 9.55
N GLU A 34 24.84 -7.87 9.52
CA GLU A 34 24.50 -8.71 8.37
C GLU A 34 23.83 -7.92 7.25
N CYS A 35 23.07 -6.88 7.59
CA CYS A 35 22.50 -5.95 6.62
C CYS A 35 23.47 -4.87 6.18
N ALA A 36 24.55 -4.65 6.94
CA ALA A 36 25.47 -3.53 6.78
C ALA A 36 24.75 -2.17 6.65
N GLU A 37 23.75 -1.96 7.51
CA GLU A 37 22.92 -0.75 7.51
C GLU A 37 22.72 -0.19 8.91
N PHE A 38 22.67 1.14 8.98
CA PHE A 38 22.22 1.87 10.17
C PHE A 38 20.68 1.85 10.22
N ILE A 39 20.14 1.47 11.37
CA ILE A 39 18.73 1.24 11.59
C ILE A 39 18.22 2.01 12.82
N CYS A 40 16.99 2.49 12.77
CA CYS A 40 16.30 3.08 13.93
C CYS A 40 15.68 2.00 14.82
N ASP A 41 15.22 2.37 16.01
CA ASP A 41 14.63 1.43 16.98
C ASP A 41 13.44 0.65 16.40
N GLY A 42 12.64 1.28 15.54
CA GLY A 42 11.53 0.60 14.85
C GLY A 42 12.01 -0.54 13.95
N CYS A 43 13.12 -0.32 13.23
CA CYS A 43 13.76 -1.33 12.38
C CYS A 43 14.46 -2.41 13.21
N VAL A 44 15.07 -2.07 14.36
CA VAL A 44 15.62 -3.06 15.31
C VAL A 44 14.54 -4.03 15.76
N GLN A 45 13.37 -3.52 16.18
CA GLN A 45 12.25 -4.36 16.58
C GLN A 45 11.73 -5.21 15.41
N ALA A 46 11.69 -4.66 14.20
CA ALA A 46 11.30 -5.42 13.02
C ALA A 46 12.29 -6.57 12.76
N HIS A 47 13.59 -6.32 12.87
CA HIS A 47 14.63 -7.33 12.72
C HIS A 47 14.41 -8.49 13.69
N GLN A 48 14.18 -8.19 14.97
CA GLN A 48 13.97 -9.18 16.02
C GLN A 48 12.68 -9.99 15.87
N ARG A 49 11.66 -9.46 15.19
CA ARG A 49 10.38 -10.16 14.97
C ARG A 49 10.38 -11.05 13.73
N LEU A 50 11.12 -10.68 12.69
CA LEU A 50 11.10 -11.37 11.41
C LEU A 50 12.01 -12.61 11.44
N LYS A 51 11.49 -13.75 10.97
CA LYS A 51 12.22 -15.03 10.96
C LYS A 51 13.57 -14.98 10.25
N ILE A 52 13.72 -14.09 9.29
CA ILE A 52 14.92 -13.97 8.43
C ILE A 52 16.02 -13.11 9.05
N THR A 53 15.67 -12.22 9.99
CA THR A 53 16.58 -11.20 10.53
C THR A 53 16.71 -11.27 12.05
N LYS A 54 15.97 -12.18 12.71
CA LYS A 54 15.95 -12.26 14.18
C LYS A 54 17.29 -12.74 14.76
N GLU A 55 18.08 -13.48 13.98
CA GLU A 55 19.44 -13.90 14.34
C GLU A 55 20.52 -12.88 13.93
N HIS A 56 20.15 -11.72 13.37
CA HIS A 56 21.13 -10.69 13.01
C HIS A 56 21.74 -10.04 14.25
N THR A 57 23.03 -9.74 14.18
CA THR A 57 23.79 -9.03 15.19
C THR A 57 23.55 -7.52 15.06
N ILE A 58 22.97 -6.94 16.11
CA ILE A 58 22.69 -5.51 16.19
C ILE A 58 23.60 -4.88 17.24
N LYS A 59 24.33 -3.84 16.83
CA LYS A 59 25.27 -3.08 17.67
C LYS A 59 24.82 -1.63 17.82
N PRO A 60 25.29 -0.89 18.85
CA PRO A 60 25.11 0.56 18.93
C PRO A 60 25.65 1.26 17.68
N LYS A 61 25.07 2.40 17.30
CA LYS A 61 25.51 3.16 16.11
C LYS A 61 26.97 3.62 16.21
N GLU A 62 27.50 3.81 17.42
CA GLU A 62 28.88 4.21 17.68
C GLU A 62 29.88 3.09 17.38
N GLU A 63 29.43 1.83 17.42
CA GLU A 63 30.20 0.65 17.03
C GLU A 63 29.98 0.26 15.55
N GLY A 64 29.12 0.99 14.85
CA GLY A 64 28.99 0.87 13.40
C GLY A 64 30.22 1.45 12.73
N GLU A 65 30.90 0.66 11.90
CA GLU A 65 32.05 1.14 11.12
C GLU A 65 31.62 2.31 10.20
N PRO A 66 31.98 3.57 10.51
CA PRO A 66 31.53 4.73 9.76
C PRO A 66 32.19 4.83 8.38
N ASP A 67 33.16 3.96 8.09
CA ASP A 67 33.84 3.86 6.80
C ASP A 67 32.90 3.39 5.66
N ASN A 68 31.65 3.02 6.00
CA ASN A 68 30.58 2.70 5.04
C ASN A 68 29.64 3.87 4.72
N GLN A 69 29.84 5.07 5.27
CA GLN A 69 28.92 6.23 5.07
C GLN A 69 29.57 7.57 4.71
N ALA A 70 30.82 7.59 4.26
CA ALA A 70 31.23 8.68 3.38
C ALA A 70 30.39 8.60 2.09
N PRO A 71 29.91 9.73 1.52
CA PRO A 71 29.30 9.72 0.20
C PRO A 71 30.30 9.09 -0.76
N ALA A 72 29.91 7.97 -1.36
CA ALA A 72 30.70 7.16 -2.27
C ALA A 72 31.04 7.92 -3.58
N THR A 73 31.88 8.94 -3.49
CA THR A 73 32.55 9.57 -4.64
C THR A 73 33.92 8.96 -4.92
N GLY A 74 34.31 7.93 -4.17
CA GLY A 74 35.44 7.05 -4.46
C GLY A 74 35.03 5.58 -4.39
N PRO A 75 35.62 4.68 -5.19
CA PRO A 75 35.36 3.25 -5.10
C PRO A 75 35.93 2.71 -3.79
N HIS A 76 35.16 2.79 -2.71
CA HIS A 76 35.46 2.10 -1.46
C HIS A 76 35.41 0.60 -1.75
N HIS A 77 36.60 0.04 -1.98
CA HIS A 77 36.83 -1.38 -2.03
C HIS A 77 36.40 -1.98 -0.68
N LYS A 78 35.20 -2.57 -0.63
CA LYS A 78 35.01 -3.82 0.13
C LYS A 78 36.26 -4.64 -0.13
N SER A 79 37.05 -4.96 0.91
CA SER A 79 38.39 -5.56 0.75
C SER A 79 38.42 -6.50 -0.46
N LEU A 80 38.99 -6.04 -1.58
CA LEU A 80 39.15 -6.89 -2.76
C LEU A 80 40.26 -7.92 -2.53
N PHE A 81 40.72 -8.06 -1.29
CA PHE A 81 41.78 -8.94 -0.87
C PHE A 81 41.21 -10.05 0.02
N CYS A 82 41.81 -11.23 -0.11
CA CYS A 82 41.42 -12.41 0.64
C CYS A 82 41.72 -12.24 2.13
N SER A 83 40.81 -12.69 3.00
CA SER A 83 40.98 -12.65 4.45
C SER A 83 42.07 -13.60 4.97
N VAL A 84 42.30 -14.71 4.25
CA VAL A 84 43.34 -15.70 4.55
C VAL A 84 44.68 -15.29 3.92
N HIS A 85 44.64 -14.94 2.64
CA HIS A 85 45.80 -14.52 1.86
C HIS A 85 45.77 -13.00 1.67
N ARG A 86 46.16 -12.24 2.69
CA ARG A 86 45.93 -10.78 2.79
C ARG A 86 46.50 -9.93 1.64
N GLN A 87 47.46 -10.46 0.88
CA GLN A 87 48.06 -9.78 -0.28
C GLN A 87 47.39 -10.15 -1.61
N GLU A 88 46.59 -11.21 -1.63
CA GLU A 88 45.97 -11.76 -2.83
C GLU A 88 44.59 -11.18 -3.08
N LYS A 89 44.33 -10.82 -4.34
CA LYS A 89 43.03 -10.27 -4.74
C LYS A 89 41.98 -11.37 -4.92
N LEU A 90 40.79 -11.15 -4.37
CA LEU A 90 39.59 -11.88 -4.71
C LEU A 90 39.27 -11.61 -6.18
N SER A 91 39.48 -12.63 -7.02
CA SER A 91 39.35 -12.55 -8.48
C SER A 91 38.54 -13.69 -9.08
N LEU A 92 38.17 -14.67 -8.25
CA LEU A 92 37.42 -15.86 -8.62
C LEU A 92 36.17 -15.97 -7.76
N PHE A 93 35.17 -16.66 -8.28
CA PHE A 93 33.96 -17.05 -7.56
C PHE A 93 33.87 -18.58 -7.59
N CYS A 94 33.88 -19.20 -6.42
CA CYS A 94 33.75 -20.65 -6.27
C CYS A 94 32.26 -21.02 -6.31
N GLU A 95 31.77 -21.57 -7.42
CA GLU A 95 30.37 -21.95 -7.62
C GLU A 95 29.89 -23.00 -6.62
N THR A 96 30.79 -23.91 -6.20
CA THR A 96 30.45 -24.96 -5.22
C THR A 96 30.21 -24.41 -3.81
N CYS A 97 30.81 -23.27 -3.47
CA CYS A 97 30.75 -22.69 -2.12
C CYS A 97 30.04 -21.34 -2.07
N ASP A 98 29.54 -20.87 -3.22
CA ASP A 98 28.82 -19.62 -3.37
C ASP A 98 29.57 -18.41 -2.77
N ARG A 99 30.90 -18.33 -2.96
CA ARG A 99 31.75 -17.28 -2.37
C ARG A 99 32.90 -16.84 -3.25
N LEU A 100 33.35 -15.61 -3.03
CA LEU A 100 34.55 -15.07 -3.66
C LEU A 100 35.82 -15.72 -3.07
N THR A 101 36.77 -16.05 -3.94
CA THR A 101 38.06 -16.66 -3.59
C THR A 101 39.21 -15.93 -4.30
N CYS A 102 40.40 -15.98 -3.71
CA CYS A 102 41.64 -15.69 -4.44
C CYS A 102 42.19 -16.96 -5.09
N ARG A 103 43.26 -16.81 -5.87
CA ARG A 103 43.92 -17.95 -6.54
C ARG A 103 44.45 -18.99 -5.56
N ASP A 104 45.07 -18.55 -4.47
CA ASP A 104 45.64 -19.46 -3.46
C ASP A 104 44.55 -20.29 -2.78
N CYS A 105 43.44 -19.67 -2.37
CA CYS A 105 42.26 -20.39 -1.87
C CYS A 105 41.73 -21.42 -2.88
N GLN A 106 41.79 -21.11 -4.18
CA GLN A 106 41.33 -22.01 -5.22
C GLN A 106 42.26 -23.22 -5.42
N LEU A 107 43.55 -23.07 -5.11
CA LEU A 107 44.53 -24.15 -5.21
C LEU A 107 44.64 -24.99 -3.92
N SER A 108 44.24 -24.43 -2.77
CA SER A 108 44.21 -25.13 -1.48
C SER A 108 42.80 -25.66 -1.17
N ASP A 109 41.99 -24.90 -0.45
CA ASP A 109 40.73 -25.33 0.17
C ASP A 109 39.62 -25.62 -0.85
N HIS A 110 39.77 -25.14 -2.08
CA HIS A 110 38.79 -25.28 -3.16
C HIS A 110 39.34 -25.96 -4.42
N ARG A 111 40.39 -26.78 -4.27
CA ARG A 111 41.12 -27.41 -5.40
C ARG A 111 40.23 -28.10 -6.44
N ASP A 112 39.18 -28.79 -5.99
CA ASP A 112 38.30 -29.58 -6.86
C ASP A 112 36.91 -28.92 -7.06
N HIS A 113 36.75 -27.67 -6.65
CA HIS A 113 35.49 -26.95 -6.81
C HIS A 113 35.43 -26.22 -8.15
N LYS A 114 34.22 -26.12 -8.69
CA LYS A 114 33.97 -25.31 -9.89
C LYS A 114 34.11 -23.84 -9.54
N TYR A 115 34.69 -23.07 -10.44
CA TYR A 115 34.85 -21.63 -10.27
C TYR A 115 34.68 -20.89 -11.60
N LYS A 116 34.37 -19.61 -11.49
CA LYS A 116 34.32 -18.65 -12.59
C LYS A 116 35.10 -17.38 -12.24
N PHE A 117 35.46 -16.59 -13.25
CA PHE A 117 36.00 -15.26 -13.01
C PHE A 117 34.91 -14.31 -12.55
N ILE A 118 35.26 -13.37 -11.66
CA ILE A 118 34.28 -12.42 -11.11
C ILE A 118 33.56 -11.63 -12.21
N ASN A 119 34.26 -11.24 -13.27
CA ASN A 119 33.64 -10.46 -14.35
C ASN A 119 32.57 -11.25 -15.10
N GLU A 120 32.78 -12.55 -15.29
CA GLU A 120 31.85 -13.45 -15.98
C GLU A 120 30.60 -13.67 -15.13
N ILE A 121 30.78 -14.13 -13.88
CA ILE A 121 29.64 -14.35 -12.98
C ILE A 121 28.89 -13.05 -12.69
N ALA A 122 29.58 -11.92 -12.58
CA ALA A 122 28.92 -10.65 -12.35
C ALA A 122 28.09 -10.23 -13.58
N ALA A 123 28.55 -10.51 -14.79
CA ALA A 123 27.77 -10.23 -16.00
C ALA A 123 26.54 -11.14 -16.11
N GLU A 124 26.71 -12.45 -15.88
CA GLU A 124 25.63 -13.44 -15.87
C GLU A 124 24.57 -13.10 -14.80
N THR A 125 25.01 -12.86 -13.55
CA THR A 125 24.12 -12.53 -12.43
C THR A 125 23.39 -11.21 -12.64
N ARG A 126 24.05 -10.18 -13.20
CA ARG A 126 23.37 -8.92 -13.56
C ARG A 126 22.29 -9.15 -14.62
N SER A 127 22.56 -9.97 -15.63
CA SER A 127 21.59 -10.30 -16.66
C SER A 127 20.39 -11.07 -16.06
N MET A 128 20.65 -12.07 -15.22
CA MET A 128 19.62 -12.83 -14.53
C MET A 128 18.74 -11.94 -13.64
N ILE A 129 19.35 -11.09 -12.80
CA ILE A 129 18.62 -10.16 -11.93
C ILE A 129 17.79 -9.18 -12.77
N SER A 130 18.34 -8.66 -13.88
CA SER A 130 17.60 -7.78 -14.79
C SER A 130 16.37 -8.48 -15.39
N GLY A 131 16.50 -9.75 -15.79
CA GLY A 131 15.39 -10.58 -16.25
C GLY A 131 14.30 -10.74 -15.19
N LEU A 132 14.68 -11.14 -13.96
CA LEU A 132 13.76 -11.29 -12.84
C LEU A 132 13.04 -9.97 -12.50
N LEU A 133 13.76 -8.84 -12.50
CA LEU A 133 13.17 -7.52 -12.28
C LEU A 133 12.16 -7.15 -13.36
N SER A 134 12.45 -7.47 -14.62
CA SER A 134 11.51 -7.26 -15.74
C SER A 134 10.22 -8.06 -15.53
N GLU A 135 10.34 -9.35 -15.17
CA GLU A 135 9.17 -10.20 -14.89
C GLU A 135 8.34 -9.69 -13.72
N VAL A 136 8.99 -9.31 -12.62
CA VAL A 136 8.31 -8.75 -11.43
C VAL A 136 7.60 -7.45 -11.79
N SER A 137 8.25 -6.58 -12.56
CA SER A 137 7.66 -5.32 -13.04
C SER A 137 6.43 -5.57 -13.90
N TYR A 138 6.50 -6.52 -14.83
CA TYR A 138 5.37 -6.91 -15.67
C TYR A 138 4.20 -7.46 -14.84
N LYS A 139 4.47 -8.41 -13.93
CA LYS A 139 3.45 -8.97 -13.02
C LYS A 139 2.81 -7.89 -12.15
N ARG A 140 3.60 -6.92 -11.67
CA ARG A 140 3.08 -5.77 -10.92
C ARG A 140 2.09 -4.94 -11.73
N VAL A 141 2.38 -4.67 -13.00
CA VAL A 141 1.47 -3.93 -13.89
C VAL A 141 0.17 -4.71 -14.10
N LEU A 142 0.26 -6.02 -14.36
CA LEU A 142 -0.92 -6.87 -14.55
C LEU A 142 -1.82 -6.88 -13.30
N LEU A 143 -1.22 -7.09 -12.12
CA LEU A 143 -1.95 -7.07 -10.85
C LEU A 143 -2.61 -5.71 -10.59
N LYS A 144 -1.90 -4.61 -10.85
CA LYS A 144 -2.46 -3.25 -10.71
C LYS A 144 -3.67 -3.04 -11.62
N SER A 145 -3.62 -3.54 -12.86
CA SER A 145 -4.75 -3.49 -13.79
C SER A 145 -5.93 -4.32 -13.29
N ALA A 146 -5.69 -5.55 -12.84
CA ALA A 146 -6.73 -6.43 -12.30
C ALA A 146 -7.40 -5.82 -11.05
N MET A 147 -6.62 -5.22 -10.15
CA MET A 147 -7.14 -4.50 -8.98
C MET A 147 -8.05 -3.35 -9.37
N LYS A 148 -7.68 -2.57 -10.40
CA LYS A 148 -8.52 -1.49 -10.91
C LYS A 148 -9.87 -2.01 -11.44
N VAL A 149 -9.87 -3.11 -12.19
CA VAL A 149 -11.11 -3.73 -12.70
C VAL A 149 -12.02 -4.18 -11.55
N ILE A 150 -11.45 -4.72 -10.48
CA ILE A 150 -12.20 -5.11 -9.28
C ILE A 150 -12.82 -3.88 -8.61
N ASP A 151 -12.04 -2.80 -8.43
CA ASP A 151 -12.52 -1.55 -7.84
C ASP A 151 -13.67 -0.91 -8.65
N ASP A 152 -13.49 -0.81 -9.97
CA ASP A 152 -14.51 -0.30 -10.90
C ASP A 152 -15.81 -1.13 -10.80
N ARG A 153 -15.68 -2.46 -10.68
CA ARG A 153 -16.84 -3.37 -10.53
C ARG A 153 -17.52 -3.21 -9.17
N GLN A 154 -16.76 -3.03 -8.09
CA GLN A 154 -17.31 -2.77 -6.76
C GLN A 154 -18.12 -1.47 -6.75
N ASN A 155 -17.57 -0.40 -7.32
CA ASN A 155 -18.25 0.89 -7.45
C ASN A 155 -19.56 0.77 -8.26
N LEU A 156 -19.53 0.03 -9.37
CA LEU A 156 -20.73 -0.23 -10.18
C LEU A 156 -21.81 -0.99 -9.40
N ILE A 157 -21.43 -1.99 -8.60
CA ILE A 157 -22.38 -2.76 -7.77
C ILE A 157 -23.06 -1.85 -6.74
N VAL A 158 -22.28 -0.98 -6.08
CA VAL A 158 -22.81 -0.03 -5.09
C VAL A 158 -23.81 0.92 -5.74
N GLU A 159 -23.49 1.49 -6.90
CA GLU A 159 -24.39 2.41 -7.60
C GLU A 159 -25.66 1.71 -8.09
N LYS A 160 -25.53 0.49 -8.65
CA LYS A 160 -26.68 -0.33 -9.06
C LYS A 160 -27.58 -0.66 -7.87
N LYS A 161 -27.02 -1.00 -6.71
CA LYS A 161 -27.80 -1.23 -5.49
C LYS A 161 -28.59 0.01 -5.10
N LYS A 162 -27.94 1.19 -5.08
CA LYS A 162 -28.60 2.46 -4.76
C LYS A 162 -29.75 2.77 -5.72
N GLN A 163 -29.53 2.57 -7.01
CA GLN A 163 -30.54 2.78 -8.04
C GLN A 163 -31.73 1.83 -7.86
N LEU A 164 -31.49 0.54 -7.61
CA LEU A 164 -32.56 -0.43 -7.37
C LEU A 164 -33.38 -0.09 -6.13
N VAL A 165 -32.73 0.33 -5.03
CA VAL A 165 -33.44 0.77 -3.81
C VAL A 165 -34.35 1.97 -4.11
N LYS A 166 -33.86 2.94 -4.91
CA LYS A 166 -34.65 4.09 -5.35
C LYS A 166 -35.85 3.66 -6.19
N GLU A 167 -35.66 2.76 -7.16
CA GLU A 167 -36.72 2.25 -8.02
C GLU A 167 -37.81 1.51 -7.22
N ILE A 168 -37.41 0.64 -6.30
CA ILE A 168 -38.34 -0.05 -5.39
C ILE A 168 -39.13 0.97 -4.57
N THR A 169 -38.45 1.97 -4.00
CA THR A 169 -39.10 2.99 -3.17
C THR A 169 -40.11 3.82 -3.98
N GLN A 170 -39.74 4.22 -5.20
CA GLN A 170 -40.64 4.93 -6.11
C GLN A 170 -41.84 4.09 -6.52
N MET A 171 -41.64 2.79 -6.77
CA MET A 171 -42.72 1.86 -7.08
C MET A 171 -43.71 1.74 -5.91
N VAL A 172 -43.22 1.59 -4.68
CA VAL A 172 -44.05 1.55 -3.47
C VAL A 172 -44.87 2.83 -3.33
N VAL A 173 -44.24 4.00 -3.44
CA VAL A 173 -44.96 5.30 -3.38
C VAL A 173 -46.03 5.40 -4.45
N LYS A 174 -45.73 4.97 -5.68
CA LYS A 174 -46.70 4.99 -6.79
C LYS A 174 -47.91 4.11 -6.49
N LEU A 175 -47.69 2.87 -6.05
CA LEU A 175 -48.76 1.93 -5.70
C LEU A 175 -49.62 2.47 -4.56
N THR A 176 -49.00 2.96 -3.49
CA THR A 176 -49.69 3.58 -2.35
C THR A 176 -50.56 4.76 -2.78
N ASN A 177 -50.04 5.63 -3.64
CA ASN A 177 -50.80 6.77 -4.17
C ASN A 177 -51.99 6.33 -5.01
N THR A 178 -51.83 5.31 -5.86
CA THR A 178 -52.94 4.75 -6.66
C THR A 178 -54.02 4.15 -5.76
N ILE A 179 -53.64 3.37 -4.74
CA ILE A 179 -54.58 2.77 -3.78
C ILE A 179 -55.32 3.87 -3.01
N ASN A 180 -54.60 4.86 -2.48
CA ASN A 180 -55.19 5.97 -1.73
C ASN A 180 -56.14 6.81 -2.59
N ALA A 181 -55.77 7.09 -3.84
CA ALA A 181 -56.62 7.81 -4.77
C ALA A 181 -57.91 7.03 -5.05
N ARG A 182 -57.82 5.72 -5.26
CA ARG A 182 -58.99 4.86 -5.46
C ARG A 182 -59.87 4.81 -4.20
N GLY A 183 -59.28 4.70 -3.03
CA GLY A 183 -60.00 4.74 -1.75
C GLY A 183 -60.80 6.03 -1.57
N LYS A 184 -60.17 7.19 -1.82
CA LYS A 184 -60.86 8.49 -1.78
C LYS A 184 -62.03 8.58 -2.76
N GLN A 185 -61.85 8.10 -4.00
CA GLN A 185 -62.92 8.08 -4.99
C GLN A 185 -64.13 7.24 -4.54
N LEU A 186 -63.89 6.09 -3.91
CA LEU A 186 -64.96 5.22 -3.43
C LEU A 186 -65.72 5.86 -2.27
N VAL A 187 -65.03 6.55 -1.36
CA VAL A 187 -65.66 7.31 -0.26
C VAL A 187 -66.53 8.44 -0.80
N VAL A 188 -66.03 9.21 -1.78
CA VAL A 188 -66.81 10.27 -2.42
C VAL A 188 -68.09 9.71 -3.04
N ARG A 189 -67.99 8.61 -3.79
CA ARG A 189 -69.17 7.96 -4.39
C ARG A 189 -70.17 7.43 -3.36
N LEU A 190 -69.68 6.90 -2.23
CA LEU A 190 -70.56 6.44 -1.15
C LEU A 190 -71.36 7.62 -0.59
N ASN A 191 -70.69 8.74 -0.30
CA ASN A 191 -71.34 9.94 0.22
C ASN A 191 -72.38 10.48 -0.78
N GLU A 192 -72.05 10.55 -2.07
CA GLU A 192 -72.99 10.97 -3.13
C GLU A 192 -74.28 10.12 -3.15
N VAL A 193 -74.16 8.80 -2.95
CA VAL A 193 -75.31 7.88 -2.89
C VAL A 193 -76.11 8.06 -1.60
N CYS A 194 -75.44 8.22 -0.46
CA CYS A 194 -76.10 8.45 0.83
C CYS A 194 -76.87 9.78 0.83
N ASP A 195 -76.23 10.88 0.38
CA ASP A 195 -76.84 12.20 0.30
C ASP A 195 -78.07 12.21 -0.65
N GLY A 196 -78.01 11.43 -1.74
CA GLY A 196 -79.13 11.23 -2.66
C GLY A 196 -80.29 10.43 -2.05
N ALA A 197 -79.99 9.46 -1.19
CA ALA A 197 -81.00 8.65 -0.49
C ALA A 197 -81.69 9.42 0.66
N GLU A 198 -81.00 10.39 1.27
CA GLU A 198 -81.56 11.25 2.33
C GLU A 198 -82.51 12.34 1.79
N ASN A 199 -82.65 12.49 0.47
CA ASN A 199 -83.54 13.49 -0.16
C ASN A 199 -84.54 12.89 -1.19
N PRO A 200 -85.50 12.03 -0.80
CA PRO A 200 -86.44 11.39 -1.74
C PRO A 200 -87.63 12.27 -2.18
N GLN A 201 -87.73 13.53 -1.75
CA GLN A 201 -88.94 14.35 -1.95
C GLN A 201 -88.71 15.57 -2.87
N ARG A 202 -88.50 15.37 -4.18
CA ARG A 202 -88.70 16.44 -5.20
C ARG A 202 -89.12 15.98 -6.61
N GLU A 203 -89.58 14.73 -6.80
CA GLU A 203 -90.19 14.31 -8.06
C GLU A 203 -91.59 13.74 -7.81
N GLU A 204 -92.58 14.63 -7.69
CA GLU A 204 -93.97 14.44 -8.17
C GLU A 204 -94.72 15.78 -8.02
N VAL A 205 -94.51 16.73 -8.93
CA VAL A 205 -95.56 17.70 -9.34
C VAL A 205 -95.32 18.03 -10.82
N GLY A 206 -95.99 17.28 -11.71
CA GLY A 206 -96.03 17.59 -13.14
C GLY A 206 -96.89 18.83 -13.43
N PRO A 207 -96.65 19.55 -14.55
CA PRO A 207 -97.38 20.76 -14.88
C PRO A 207 -98.75 20.40 -15.47
N GLY A 208 -99.80 20.47 -14.64
CA GLY A 208 -101.19 20.37 -15.09
C GLY A 208 -101.70 21.73 -15.58
N ALA A 209 -101.47 22.04 -16.86
CA ALA A 209 -102.07 23.18 -17.52
C ALA A 209 -103.51 22.87 -17.96
N ALA A 210 -104.40 23.80 -17.57
CA ALA A 210 -105.37 24.47 -18.43
C ALA A 210 -106.86 24.05 -18.45
N VAL A 211 -107.66 25.13 -18.59
CA VAL A 211 -108.96 25.27 -19.28
C VAL A 211 -110.23 25.16 -18.41
N GLY A 212 -110.83 26.32 -18.10
CA GLY A 212 -112.28 26.45 -17.81
C GLY A 212 -113.10 26.26 -19.08
N PRO A 213 -114.44 26.07 -19.03
CA PRO A 213 -115.35 27.22 -18.80
C PRO A 213 -116.66 26.84 -18.06
N HIS A 214 -117.36 27.82 -17.46
CA HIS A 214 -118.62 28.42 -17.95
C HIS A 214 -119.24 29.33 -16.89
#